data_AF-A0A2V8CIY1-F1
#
_entry.id   AF-A0A2V8CIY1-F1
#
_cell.length_a   1.000
_cell.length_b   1.000
_cell.length_c   1.000
_cell.angle_alpha   90.00
_cell.angle_beta   90.00
_cell.angle_gamma   90.00
#
_symmetry.space_group_name_H-M   'P 1'
#
loop_
_entity.id
_entity.type
_entity.pdbx_description
1 polymer ?
#
loop_
_entity_poly.entity_id
_entity_poly.type
_entity_poly.pdbx_seq_one_letter_code
_entity_poly.pdbx_strand_id
1 'polypeptide(L)'
;MFFLSPLVTRWLLERRWRATAAVACVGVLAKEFVVAPVVIFGLASARAADWLAARRAFAIAGAAFAIWVGVHAFLTVHFGYSYGGNPSTRLAAGGYLWFWLTHESVRQSAFAQFAEFGALYLLAPVGWRRATAALKALTIAAVPVACVFAYVQQPDRALWNFHFLVSPLAALALEPAGAALAALFLTTFGLANLRIGSQVGFLPQARFPLAISLAIALATVTLNVRQRRARRLAG
;
A
#
# COMPACT_ATOMS: atom_id res chain seq x y z
N MET A 1 -10.97 2.34 0.90
CA MET A 1 -9.51 2.18 1.02
C MET A 1 -8.77 3.38 0.46
N PHE A 2 -8.86 3.63 -0.84
CA PHE A 2 -8.09 4.69 -1.52
C PHE A 2 -8.17 6.07 -0.87
N PHE A 3 -9.34 6.48 -0.38
CA PHE A 3 -9.48 7.76 0.30
C PHE A 3 -9.20 7.68 1.81
N LEU A 4 -9.64 6.61 2.46
CA LEU A 4 -9.54 6.47 3.92
C LEU A 4 -8.09 6.28 4.40
N SER A 5 -7.26 5.50 3.69
CA SER A 5 -5.88 5.26 4.16
C SER A 5 -5.04 6.55 4.17
N PRO A 6 -4.98 7.36 3.09
CA PRO A 6 -4.30 8.66 3.13
C PRO A 6 -4.90 9.62 4.16
N LEU A 7 -6.23 9.64 4.32
CA LEU A 7 -6.90 10.51 5.29
C LEU A 7 -6.55 10.13 6.74
N VAL A 8 -6.60 8.84 7.07
CA VAL A 8 -6.23 8.30 8.38
C VAL A 8 -4.75 8.54 8.65
N THR A 9 -3.86 8.30 7.67
CA THR A 9 -2.43 8.63 7.79
C THR A 9 -2.23 10.13 8.06
N ARG A 10 -2.92 11.00 7.32
CA ARG A 10 -2.86 12.45 7.54
C ARG A 10 -3.30 12.82 8.95
N TRP A 11 -4.44 12.31 9.43
CA TRP A 11 -4.93 12.60 10.77
C TRP A 11 -4.03 12.06 11.88
N LEU A 12 -3.37 10.92 11.68
CA LEU A 12 -2.36 10.41 12.59
C LEU A 12 -1.15 11.36 12.67
N LEU A 13 -0.66 11.84 11.52
CA LEU A 13 0.41 12.84 11.46
C LEU A 13 0.00 14.17 12.10
N GLU A 14 -1.25 14.59 11.93
CA GLU A 14 -1.85 15.77 12.58
C GLU A 14 -2.28 15.51 14.04
N ARG A 15 -2.05 14.30 14.59
CA ARG A 15 -2.43 13.88 15.94
C ARG A 15 -3.93 14.04 16.26
N ARG A 16 -4.80 13.93 15.25
CA ARG A 16 -6.27 13.97 15.37
C ARG A 16 -6.85 12.62 15.84
N TRP A 17 -6.45 12.20 17.04
CA TRP A 17 -6.74 10.86 17.58
C TRP A 17 -8.21 10.46 17.59
N ARG A 18 -9.13 11.40 17.91
CA ARG A 18 -10.57 11.12 17.96
C ARG A 18 -11.14 10.77 16.59
N ALA A 19 -10.76 11.52 15.56
CA ALA A 19 -11.20 11.27 14.19
C ALA A 19 -10.63 9.95 13.66
N THR A 20 -9.34 9.70 13.93
CA THR A 20 -8.69 8.41 13.64
C THR A 20 -9.41 7.25 14.32
N ALA A 21 -9.71 7.36 15.62
CA ALA A 21 -10.38 6.31 16.37
C ALA A 21 -11.78 6.02 15.81
N ALA A 22 -12.59 7.06 15.58
CA ALA A 22 -13.93 6.91 15.03
C ALA A 22 -13.91 6.21 13.65
N VAL A 23 -13.04 6.67 12.74
CA VAL A 23 -12.96 6.09 11.39
C VAL A 23 -12.33 4.71 11.40
N ALA A 24 -11.35 4.42 12.26
CA ALA A 24 -10.78 3.08 12.38
C ALA A 24 -11.83 2.09 12.92
N CYS A 25 -12.52 2.43 14.00
CA CYS A 25 -13.50 1.56 14.65
C CYS A 25 -14.76 1.33 13.82
N VAL A 26 -15.26 2.35 13.10
CA VAL A 26 -16.41 2.17 12.20
C VAL A 26 -15.97 1.56 10.88
N GLY A 27 -14.86 2.04 10.32
CA GLY A 27 -14.37 1.62 9.02
C GLY A 27 -13.96 0.15 8.98
N VAL A 28 -13.54 -0.44 10.10
CA VAL A 28 -13.19 -1.87 10.19
C VAL A 28 -14.38 -2.78 9.85
N LEU A 29 -15.61 -2.31 10.07
CA LEU A 29 -16.84 -3.03 9.72
C LEU A 29 -17.09 -3.05 8.20
N ALA A 30 -16.66 -2.00 7.50
CA ALA A 30 -16.73 -1.94 6.05
C ALA A 30 -15.55 -2.69 5.42
N LYS A 31 -14.34 -2.50 5.97
CA LYS A 31 -13.12 -3.15 5.51
C LYS A 31 -12.00 -3.04 6.54
N GLU A 32 -11.48 -4.18 6.95
CA GLU A 32 -10.52 -4.40 8.02
C GLU A 32 -9.20 -3.62 7.85
N PHE A 33 -8.81 -3.30 6.61
CA PHE A 33 -7.53 -2.65 6.31
C PHE A 33 -7.46 -1.16 6.67
N VAL A 34 -8.57 -0.54 7.09
CA VAL A 34 -8.54 0.86 7.55
C VAL A 34 -7.64 1.02 8.79
N VAL A 35 -7.39 -0.08 9.50
CA VAL A 35 -6.54 -0.16 10.68
C VAL A 35 -5.04 -0.26 10.32
N ALA A 36 -4.70 -0.69 9.10
CA ALA A 36 -3.30 -0.86 8.70
C ALA A 36 -2.47 0.44 8.83
N PRO A 37 -2.93 1.61 8.35
CA PRO A 37 -2.21 2.88 8.56
C PRO A 37 -2.00 3.22 10.04
N VAL A 38 -2.91 2.83 10.93
CA VAL A 38 -2.81 3.04 12.38
C VAL A 38 -1.68 2.20 12.97
N VAL A 39 -1.61 0.92 12.61
CA VAL A 39 -0.54 0.00 13.04
C VAL A 39 0.81 0.47 12.51
N ILE A 40 0.89 0.83 11.23
CA ILE A 40 2.11 1.34 10.57
C ILE A 40 2.61 2.59 11.27
N PHE A 41 1.72 3.53 11.58
CA PHE A 41 2.07 4.74 12.32
C PHE A 41 2.54 4.41 13.75
N GLY A 42 1.88 3.46 14.44
CA GLY A 42 2.29 3.02 15.77
C GLY A 42 3.70 2.44 15.79
N LEU A 43 4.02 1.57 14.82
CA LEU A 43 5.36 1.01 14.62
C LEU A 43 6.40 2.10 14.30
N ALA A 44 6.07 3.03 13.40
CA ALA A 44 6.95 4.16 13.06
C ALA A 44 7.21 5.06 14.28
N SER A 45 6.19 5.33 15.09
CA SER A 45 6.28 6.13 16.31
C SER A 45 7.12 5.44 17.39
N ALA A 46 6.93 4.13 17.58
CA ALA A 46 7.73 3.32 18.49
C ALA A 46 9.21 3.33 18.11
N ARG A 47 9.52 3.17 16.81
CA ARG A 47 10.89 3.27 16.29
C ARG A 47 11.51 4.66 16.53
N ALA A 48 10.69 5.70 16.50
CA ALA A 48 11.11 7.08 16.78
C ALA A 48 11.10 7.43 18.29
N ALA A 49 10.86 6.46 19.18
CA ALA A 49 10.71 6.64 20.62
C ALA A 49 9.56 7.59 21.06
N ASP A 50 8.61 7.90 20.18
CA ASP A 50 7.36 8.57 20.55
C ASP A 50 6.35 7.54 21.10
N TRP A 51 6.64 7.06 22.31
CA TRP A 51 5.89 5.99 22.96
C TRP A 51 4.44 6.37 23.25
N LEU A 52 4.14 7.65 23.48
CA LEU A 52 2.78 8.11 23.71
C LEU A 52 1.94 7.98 22.43
N ALA A 53 2.48 8.45 21.29
CA ALA A 53 1.82 8.29 20.00
C ALA A 53 1.67 6.81 19.61
N ALA A 54 2.71 6.00 19.85
CA ALA A 54 2.67 4.56 19.62
C ALA A 54 1.56 3.87 20.44
N ARG A 55 1.50 4.12 21.75
CA ARG A 55 0.45 3.56 22.64
C ARG A 55 -0.95 3.95 22.19
N ARG A 56 -1.16 5.22 21.82
CA ARG A 56 -2.47 5.69 21.31
C ARG A 56 -2.85 4.99 20.01
N ALA A 57 -1.91 4.86 19.08
CA ALA A 57 -2.15 4.16 17.82
C ALA A 57 -2.50 2.69 18.06
N PHE A 58 -1.73 1.97 18.90
CA PHE A 58 -2.01 0.58 19.23
C PHE A 58 -3.32 0.40 20.01
N ALA A 59 -3.68 1.34 20.89
CA ALA A 59 -4.98 1.31 21.56
C ALA A 59 -6.14 1.46 20.58
N ILE A 60 -6.02 2.37 19.60
CA ILE A 60 -7.03 2.52 18.52
C ILE A 60 -7.10 1.25 17.67
N ALA A 61 -5.95 0.70 17.28
CA ALA A 61 -5.90 -0.53 16.48
C ALA A 61 -6.50 -1.73 17.24
N GLY A 62 -6.20 -1.85 18.53
CA GLY A 62 -6.76 -2.88 19.41
C GLY A 62 -8.28 -2.75 19.57
N ALA A 63 -8.78 -1.52 19.74
CA ALA A 63 -10.23 -1.26 19.82
C ALA A 63 -10.95 -1.64 18.52
N ALA A 64 -10.41 -1.23 17.36
CA ALA A 64 -10.96 -1.59 16.06
C ALA A 64 -10.91 -3.11 15.81
N PHE A 65 -9.81 -3.76 16.20
CA PHE A 65 -9.69 -5.22 16.12
C PHE A 65 -10.71 -5.94 17.00
N ALA A 66 -10.90 -5.50 18.25
CA ALA A 66 -11.89 -6.08 19.16
C ALA A 66 -13.32 -5.95 18.62
N ILE A 67 -13.66 -4.80 18.02
CA ILE A 67 -14.95 -4.59 17.33
C ILE A 67 -15.10 -5.59 16.17
N TRP A 68 -14.08 -5.71 15.33
CA TRP A 68 -14.09 -6.63 14.20
C TRP A 68 -14.27 -8.09 14.63
N VAL A 69 -13.49 -8.55 15.62
CA VAL A 69 -13.61 -9.90 16.19
C VAL A 69 -14.98 -10.11 16.80
N GLY A 70 -15.49 -9.14 17.57
CA GLY A 70 -16.79 -9.23 18.22
C GLY A 70 -17.93 -9.39 17.22
N VAL A 71 -17.92 -8.61 16.13
CA VAL A 71 -18.91 -8.73 15.05
C VAL A 71 -18.82 -10.08 14.37
N HIS A 72 -17.61 -10.55 14.02
CA HIS A 72 -17.48 -11.84 13.34
C HIS A 72 -17.81 -13.04 14.24
N ALA A 73 -17.50 -12.96 15.53
CA ALA A 73 -17.92 -13.96 16.51
C ALA A 73 -19.45 -13.98 16.60
N PHE A 74 -20.09 -12.82 16.72
CA PHE A 74 -21.55 -12.69 16.75
C PHE A 74 -22.21 -13.25 15.49
N LEU A 75 -21.69 -12.92 14.30
CA LEU A 75 -22.18 -13.44 13.03
C LEU A 75 -22.02 -14.96 12.92
N THR A 76 -20.87 -15.50 13.36
CA THR A 76 -20.62 -16.94 13.34
C THR A 76 -21.58 -17.68 14.27
N VAL A 77 -21.74 -17.19 15.51
CA VAL A 77 -22.54 -17.84 16.55
C VAL A 77 -24.04 -17.74 16.28
N HIS A 78 -24.54 -16.58 15.85
CA HIS A 78 -25.97 -16.34 15.73
C HIS A 78 -26.54 -16.49 14.32
N PHE A 79 -25.72 -16.32 13.28
CA PHE A 79 -26.17 -16.35 11.89
C PHE A 79 -25.52 -17.48 11.08
N GLY A 80 -24.74 -18.34 11.72
CA GLY A 80 -24.02 -19.42 11.03
C GLY A 80 -23.03 -18.91 9.98
N TYR A 81 -22.55 -17.67 10.13
CA TYR A 81 -21.60 -17.09 9.20
C TYR A 81 -20.33 -17.95 9.16
N SER A 82 -19.92 -18.33 7.95
CA SER A 82 -18.70 -19.10 7.71
C SER A 82 -17.88 -18.44 6.63
N TYR A 83 -16.57 -18.40 6.83
CA TYR A 83 -15.62 -17.95 5.82
C TYR A 83 -15.39 -19.00 4.72
N GLY A 84 -16.03 -20.17 4.82
CA GLY A 84 -15.92 -21.27 3.86
C GLY A 84 -14.48 -21.75 3.70
N GLY A 85 -14.13 -22.12 2.46
CA GLY A 85 -12.79 -22.59 2.09
C GLY A 85 -11.75 -21.48 1.84
N ASN A 86 -12.00 -20.23 2.27
CA ASN A 86 -11.12 -19.11 1.97
C ASN A 86 -9.69 -19.35 2.53
N PRO A 87 -8.64 -19.33 1.70
CA PRO A 87 -7.26 -19.49 2.18
C PRO A 87 -6.86 -18.50 3.28
N SER A 88 -7.43 -17.29 3.34
CA SER A 88 -7.14 -16.30 4.40
C SER A 88 -7.37 -16.82 5.82
N THR A 89 -8.28 -17.77 6.01
CA THR A 89 -8.59 -18.31 7.36
C THR A 89 -7.69 -19.47 7.77
N ARG A 90 -6.89 -20.02 6.83
CA ARG A 90 -6.01 -21.15 7.06
C ARG A 90 -4.62 -20.67 7.48
N LEU A 91 -4.55 -19.93 8.58
CA LEU A 91 -3.30 -19.31 9.08
C LEU A 91 -2.20 -20.33 9.37
N ALA A 92 -2.53 -21.52 9.87
CA ALA A 92 -1.54 -22.57 10.13
C ALA A 92 -1.09 -23.33 8.86
N ALA A 93 -1.89 -23.28 7.79
CA ALA A 93 -1.62 -24.00 6.55
C ALA A 93 -0.97 -23.11 5.47
N GLY A 94 -0.43 -21.96 5.84
CA GLY A 94 0.27 -21.06 4.91
C GLY A 94 -0.61 -19.99 4.26
N GLY A 95 -1.88 -19.85 4.64
CA GLY A 95 -2.76 -18.79 4.14
C GLY A 95 -2.84 -18.73 2.62
N TYR A 96 -2.77 -17.52 2.07
CA TYR A 96 -2.65 -17.32 0.62
C TYR A 96 -1.23 -17.63 0.12
N LEU A 97 -0.18 -17.48 0.93
CA LEU A 97 1.18 -17.79 0.51
C LEU A 97 1.30 -19.25 0.00
N TRP A 98 0.68 -20.21 0.69
CA TRP A 98 0.64 -21.59 0.22
C TRP A 98 -0.08 -21.74 -1.12
N PHE A 99 -1.19 -21.03 -1.31
CA PHE A 99 -1.92 -20.98 -2.58
C PHE A 99 -1.00 -20.49 -3.72
N TRP A 100 -0.22 -19.43 -3.48
CA TRP A 100 0.78 -18.92 -4.45
C TRP A 100 1.83 -19.92 -4.84
N LEU A 101 2.34 -20.67 -3.87
CA LEU A 101 3.44 -21.62 -4.10
C LEU A 101 2.98 -22.89 -4.82
N THR A 102 1.69 -23.21 -4.78
CA THR A 102 1.15 -24.48 -5.26
C THR A 102 0.28 -24.37 -6.52
N HIS A 103 -0.33 -23.21 -6.78
CA HIS A 103 -1.30 -23.04 -7.87
C HIS A 103 -0.83 -22.08 -8.97
N GLU A 104 0.23 -21.30 -8.73
CA GLU A 104 0.79 -20.34 -9.70
C GLU A 104 2.28 -20.61 -9.92
N SER A 105 2.75 -20.44 -11.16
CA SER A 105 4.20 -20.50 -11.39
C SER A 105 4.91 -19.30 -10.76
N VAL A 106 6.16 -19.47 -10.31
CA VAL A 106 6.99 -18.37 -9.77
C VAL A 106 6.98 -17.14 -10.69
N ARG A 107 6.98 -17.37 -12.01
CA ARG A 107 6.92 -16.31 -13.02
C ARG A 107 5.59 -15.53 -12.98
N GLN A 108 4.45 -16.22 -12.90
CA GLN A 108 3.13 -15.58 -12.79
C GLN A 108 3.01 -14.82 -11.47
N SER A 109 3.50 -15.41 -10.37
CA SER A 109 3.55 -14.79 -9.05
C SER A 109 4.38 -13.52 -9.01
N ALA A 110 5.56 -13.54 -9.63
CA ALA A 110 6.41 -12.36 -9.76
C ALA A 110 5.77 -11.30 -10.66
N PHE A 111 5.17 -11.72 -11.78
CA PHE A 111 4.51 -10.80 -12.69
C PHE A 111 3.28 -10.14 -12.05
N ALA A 112 2.44 -10.88 -11.33
CA ALA A 112 1.27 -10.32 -10.63
C ALA A 112 1.70 -9.24 -9.63
N GLN A 113 2.76 -9.49 -8.85
CA GLN A 113 3.29 -8.50 -7.91
C GLN A 113 3.91 -7.29 -8.61
N PHE A 114 4.53 -7.50 -9.77
CA PHE A 114 5.11 -6.43 -10.56
C PHE A 114 4.06 -5.63 -11.33
N ALA A 115 3.00 -6.25 -11.83
CA ALA A 115 2.03 -5.57 -12.67
C ALA A 115 1.28 -4.45 -11.92
N GLU A 116 1.06 -4.65 -10.61
CA GLU A 116 0.38 -3.68 -9.75
C GLU A 116 1.26 -2.47 -9.40
N PHE A 117 2.52 -2.70 -9.06
CA PHE A 117 3.43 -1.66 -8.58
C PHE A 117 4.56 -1.29 -9.54
N GLY A 118 4.69 -1.93 -10.69
CA GLY A 118 5.94 -2.02 -11.46
C GLY A 118 6.61 -0.68 -11.75
N ALA A 119 5.86 0.27 -12.29
CA ALA A 119 6.39 1.61 -12.55
C ALA A 119 6.69 2.39 -11.27
N LEU A 120 5.93 2.14 -10.19
CA LEU A 120 6.19 2.70 -8.87
C LEU A 120 7.46 2.09 -8.23
N TYR A 121 7.76 0.80 -8.45
CA TYR A 121 9.01 0.19 -7.97
C TYR A 121 10.26 0.83 -8.58
N LEU A 122 10.17 1.34 -9.81
CA LEU A 122 11.27 2.07 -10.44
C LEU A 122 11.44 3.49 -9.85
N LEU A 123 10.33 4.16 -9.55
CA LEU A 123 10.33 5.54 -9.05
C LEU A 123 10.60 5.62 -7.55
N ALA A 124 10.12 4.66 -6.76
CA ALA A 124 10.20 4.68 -5.30
C ALA A 124 11.64 4.81 -4.76
N PRO A 125 12.68 4.12 -5.29
CA PRO A 125 14.07 4.31 -4.85
C PRO A 125 14.61 5.72 -5.10
N VAL A 126 14.17 6.38 -6.18
CA VAL A 126 14.54 7.77 -6.48
C VAL A 126 13.84 8.72 -5.51
N GLY A 127 12.54 8.52 -5.30
CA GLY A 127 11.74 9.25 -4.33
C GLY A 127 12.22 9.12 -2.90
N TRP A 128 12.65 7.92 -2.51
CA TRP A 128 13.21 7.59 -1.20
C TRP A 128 14.35 8.52 -0.81
N ARG A 129 15.22 8.84 -1.76
CA ARG A 129 16.38 9.71 -1.51
C ARG A 129 15.97 11.16 -1.22
N ARG A 130 14.75 11.56 -1.58
CA ARG A 130 14.17 12.91 -1.34
C ARG A 130 13.12 12.92 -0.24
N ALA A 131 12.68 11.74 0.20
CA ALA A 131 11.64 11.59 1.19
C ALA A 131 12.06 12.18 2.54
N THR A 132 11.09 12.79 3.22
CA THR A 132 11.22 13.23 4.61
C THR A 132 11.48 12.03 5.53
N ALA A 133 12.04 12.28 6.71
CA ALA A 133 12.27 11.23 7.71
C ALA A 133 10.96 10.51 8.09
N ALA A 134 9.84 11.25 8.18
CA ALA A 134 8.54 10.69 8.48
C ALA A 134 8.05 9.70 7.40
N LEU A 135 8.13 10.07 6.12
CA LEU A 135 7.73 9.17 5.03
C LEU A 135 8.61 7.92 5.00
N LYS A 136 9.92 8.07 5.21
CA LYS A 136 10.85 6.92 5.32
C LYS A 136 10.47 5.98 6.46
N ALA A 137 10.19 6.54 7.65
CA ALA A 137 9.80 5.76 8.82
C ALA A 137 8.51 4.99 8.58
N LEU A 138 7.50 5.64 7.97
CA LEU A 138 6.22 5.00 7.63
C LEU A 138 6.40 3.87 6.60
N THR A 139 7.19 4.09 5.55
CA THR A 139 7.48 3.05 4.55
C THR A 139 8.20 1.84 5.18
N ILE A 140 9.19 2.06 6.04
CA ILE A 140 9.89 0.96 6.73
C ILE A 140 8.92 0.22 7.66
N ALA A 141 8.13 0.96 8.44
CA ALA A 141 7.15 0.39 9.35
C ALA A 141 6.04 -0.39 8.65
N ALA A 142 5.81 -0.14 7.35
CA ALA A 142 4.84 -0.86 6.55
C ALA A 142 5.32 -2.21 6.05
N VAL A 143 6.64 -2.46 5.97
CA VAL A 143 7.19 -3.74 5.53
C VAL A 143 6.62 -4.93 6.33
N PRO A 144 6.66 -4.95 7.68
CA PRO A 144 6.10 -6.09 8.42
C PRO A 144 4.59 -6.25 8.19
N VAL A 145 3.84 -5.15 8.06
CA VAL A 145 2.39 -5.20 7.77
C VAL A 145 2.14 -5.74 6.36
N ALA A 146 2.96 -5.36 5.38
CA ALA A 146 2.90 -5.88 4.01
C ALA A 146 3.23 -7.37 3.95
N CYS A 147 4.20 -7.85 4.73
CA CYS A 147 4.50 -9.28 4.83
C CYS A 147 3.30 -10.06 5.39
N VAL A 148 2.65 -9.57 6.46
CA VAL A 148 1.44 -10.19 7.00
C VAL A 148 0.32 -10.22 5.96
N PHE A 149 0.12 -9.12 5.22
CA PHE A 149 -0.92 -9.04 4.20
C PHE A 149 -0.64 -9.98 3.02
N ALA A 150 0.60 -10.04 2.55
CA ALA A 150 1.01 -10.99 1.50
C ALA A 150 0.82 -12.45 1.94
N TYR A 151 0.89 -12.73 3.24
CA TYR A 151 0.63 -14.06 3.79
C TYR A 151 -0.88 -14.40 3.81
N VAL A 152 -1.73 -13.45 4.21
CA VAL A 152 -3.16 -13.70 4.42
C VAL A 152 -4.07 -13.27 3.27
N GLN A 153 -3.56 -12.64 2.21
CA GLN A 153 -4.36 -12.14 1.08
C GLN A 153 -3.80 -12.53 -0.28
N GLN A 154 -4.66 -12.41 -1.29
CA GLN A 154 -4.25 -12.33 -2.68
C GLN A 154 -3.28 -11.13 -2.85
N PRO A 155 -2.20 -11.21 -3.65
CA PRO A 155 -1.14 -10.23 -3.73
C PRO A 155 -1.59 -8.96 -4.39
N ASP A 156 -2.47 -9.02 -5.39
CA ASP A 156 -3.15 -7.85 -5.92
C ASP A 156 -3.81 -7.08 -4.76
N ARG A 157 -4.62 -7.75 -3.92
CA ARG A 157 -5.26 -7.12 -2.77
C ARG A 157 -4.28 -6.66 -1.70
N ALA A 158 -3.27 -7.47 -1.39
CA ALA A 158 -2.25 -7.16 -0.40
C ALA A 158 -1.50 -5.88 -0.81
N LEU A 159 -1.00 -5.84 -2.04
CA LEU A 159 -0.24 -4.73 -2.61
C LEU A 159 -1.09 -3.47 -2.76
N TRP A 160 -2.36 -3.59 -3.16
CA TRP A 160 -3.27 -2.45 -3.27
C TRP A 160 -3.37 -1.63 -1.98
N ASN A 161 -3.24 -2.27 -0.82
CA ASN A 161 -3.31 -1.59 0.48
C ASN A 161 -2.10 -0.68 0.77
N PHE A 162 -0.98 -0.78 0.05
CA PHE A 162 0.26 -0.03 0.33
C PHE A 162 0.55 1.11 -0.66
N HIS A 163 -0.35 1.34 -1.64
CA HIS A 163 -0.21 2.46 -2.59
C HIS A 163 -0.04 3.81 -1.89
N PHE A 164 -0.72 4.01 -0.76
CA PHE A 164 -0.61 5.27 0.01
C PHE A 164 0.81 5.58 0.54
N LEU A 165 1.74 4.62 0.51
CA LEU A 165 3.14 4.81 0.90
C LEU A 165 4.10 4.84 -0.28
N VAL A 166 3.88 4.00 -1.28
CA VAL A 166 4.73 3.95 -2.48
C VAL A 166 4.43 5.12 -3.43
N SER A 167 3.16 5.51 -3.58
CA SER A 167 2.76 6.61 -4.46
C SER A 167 3.35 7.96 -4.06
N PRO A 168 3.41 8.36 -2.77
CA PRO A 168 4.14 9.57 -2.37
C PRO A 168 5.63 9.54 -2.73
N LEU A 169 6.30 8.39 -2.60
CA LEU A 169 7.69 8.25 -3.04
C LEU A 169 7.81 8.43 -4.55
N ALA A 170 6.93 7.79 -5.32
CA ALA A 170 6.92 7.96 -6.77
C ALA A 170 6.64 9.41 -7.21
N ALA A 171 5.72 10.10 -6.50
CA ALA A 171 5.43 11.51 -6.75
C ALA A 171 6.66 12.40 -6.54
N LEU A 172 7.45 12.17 -5.48
CA LEU A 172 8.72 12.88 -5.24
C LEU A 172 9.76 12.63 -6.34
N ALA A 173 9.73 11.47 -7.00
CA ALA A 173 10.60 11.17 -8.12
C ALA A 173 10.15 11.90 -9.41
N LEU A 174 8.83 11.99 -9.62
CA LEU A 174 8.21 12.63 -10.78
C LEU A 174 8.21 14.17 -10.72
N GLU A 175 8.25 14.76 -9.53
CA GLU A 175 8.16 16.21 -9.31
C GLU A 175 9.08 17.05 -10.24
N PRO A 176 10.37 16.72 -10.47
CA PRO A 176 11.24 17.49 -11.36
C PRO A 176 11.01 17.25 -12.85
N ALA A 177 10.26 16.22 -13.20
CA ALA A 177 10.10 15.76 -14.57
C ALA A 177 9.07 16.60 -15.36
N GLY A 178 8.36 17.50 -14.66
CA GLY A 178 7.38 18.42 -15.24
C GLY A 178 5.95 17.87 -15.20
N ALA A 179 4.98 18.78 -15.21
CA ALA A 179 3.56 18.46 -15.05
C ALA A 179 3.01 17.55 -16.16
N ALA A 180 3.45 17.76 -17.41
CA ALA A 180 3.01 16.97 -18.55
C ALA A 180 3.42 15.49 -18.42
N LEU A 181 4.66 15.22 -18.04
CA LEU A 181 5.16 13.85 -17.88
C LEU A 181 4.53 13.17 -16.66
N ALA A 182 4.31 13.91 -15.57
CA ALA A 182 3.58 13.42 -14.40
C ALA A 182 2.13 13.07 -14.75
N ALA A 183 1.42 13.93 -15.51
CA ALA A 183 0.05 13.67 -15.94
C ALA A 183 -0.04 12.46 -16.87
N LEU A 184 0.89 12.33 -17.83
CA LEU A 184 0.96 11.17 -18.72
C LEU A 184 1.26 9.88 -17.95
N PHE A 185 2.18 9.93 -16.97
CA PHE A 185 2.45 8.81 -16.08
C PHE A 185 1.19 8.40 -15.30
N LEU A 186 0.53 9.34 -14.62
CA LEU A 186 -0.67 9.07 -13.83
C LEU A 186 -1.79 8.46 -14.70
N THR A 187 -1.96 8.97 -15.92
CA THR A 187 -2.97 8.48 -16.87
C THR A 187 -2.66 7.05 -17.30
N THR A 188 -1.43 6.79 -17.76
CA THR A 188 -1.02 5.47 -18.27
C THR A 188 -0.95 4.43 -17.15
N PHE A 189 -0.38 4.78 -16.00
CA PHE A 189 -0.38 3.92 -14.81
C PHE A 189 -1.81 3.63 -14.31
N GLY A 190 -2.68 4.63 -14.28
CA GLY A 190 -4.08 4.49 -13.90
C GLY A 190 -4.85 3.57 -14.85
N LEU A 191 -4.69 3.73 -16.16
CA LEU A 191 -5.31 2.86 -17.17
C LEU A 191 -4.84 1.40 -17.05
N ALA A 192 -3.55 1.18 -16.80
CA ALA A 192 -3.03 -0.17 -16.58
C ALA A 192 -3.69 -0.82 -15.35
N ASN A 193 -3.76 -0.10 -14.23
CA ASN A 193 -4.36 -0.58 -12.98
C ASN A 193 -5.88 -0.77 -13.09
N LEU A 194 -6.60 0.06 -13.85
CA LEU A 194 -8.03 -0.14 -14.10
C LEU A 194 -8.28 -1.41 -14.92
N ARG A 195 -7.38 -1.75 -15.85
CA ARG A 195 -7.49 -2.98 -16.64
C ARG A 195 -7.09 -4.22 -15.84
N ILE A 196 -6.06 -4.13 -14.99
CA ILE A 196 -5.56 -5.25 -14.17
C ILE A 196 -6.47 -5.48 -12.96
N GLY A 197 -6.68 -4.46 -12.13
CA GLY A 197 -7.38 -4.57 -10.86
C GLY A 197 -8.91 -4.55 -10.97
N SER A 198 -9.49 -3.73 -11.86
CA SER A 198 -10.95 -3.64 -12.04
C SER A 198 -11.50 -4.37 -13.27
N GLN A 199 -10.63 -5.03 -14.05
CA GLN A 199 -11.01 -5.85 -15.21
C GLN A 199 -11.91 -5.15 -16.23
N VAL A 200 -11.78 -3.82 -16.38
CA VAL A 200 -12.68 -3.01 -17.20
C VAL A 200 -12.50 -3.34 -18.69
N GLY A 201 -13.53 -3.95 -19.28
CA GLY A 201 -13.52 -4.56 -20.61
C GLY A 201 -13.23 -3.61 -21.79
N PHE A 202 -13.64 -2.35 -21.70
CA PHE A 202 -13.47 -1.37 -22.78
C PHE A 202 -12.10 -0.68 -22.80
N LEU A 203 -11.29 -0.83 -21.74
CA LEU A 203 -9.97 -0.23 -21.70
C LEU A 203 -8.95 -1.00 -22.55
N PRO A 204 -7.92 -0.33 -23.08
CA PRO A 204 -6.82 -0.98 -23.77
C PRO A 204 -6.20 -2.11 -22.94
N GLN A 205 -5.69 -3.14 -23.62
CA GLN A 205 -4.99 -4.24 -22.94
C GLN A 205 -3.85 -3.69 -22.08
N ALA A 206 -3.78 -4.12 -20.81
CA ALA A 206 -2.91 -3.54 -19.79
C ALA A 206 -1.43 -3.47 -20.20
N ARG A 207 -0.96 -4.38 -21.05
CA ARG A 207 0.42 -4.40 -21.56
C ARG A 207 0.85 -3.08 -22.19
N PHE A 208 -0.03 -2.37 -22.88
CA PHE A 208 0.29 -1.10 -23.54
C PHE A 208 0.44 0.07 -22.54
N PRO A 209 -0.58 0.43 -21.74
CA PRO A 209 -0.44 1.50 -20.75
C PRO A 209 0.63 1.17 -19.70
N LEU A 210 0.81 -0.11 -19.33
CA LEU A 210 1.90 -0.53 -18.45
C LEU A 210 3.27 -0.25 -19.06
N ALA A 211 3.51 -0.68 -20.31
CA ALA A 211 4.79 -0.43 -21.00
C ALA A 211 5.10 1.07 -21.11
N ILE A 212 4.11 1.89 -21.42
CA ILE A 212 4.27 3.35 -21.48
C ILE A 212 4.62 3.92 -20.10
N SER A 213 3.90 3.52 -19.05
CA SER A 213 4.19 3.98 -17.69
C SER A 213 5.60 3.57 -17.22
N LEU A 214 6.08 2.39 -17.61
CA LEU A 214 7.43 1.91 -17.34
C LEU A 214 8.49 2.74 -18.09
N ALA A 215 8.25 3.04 -19.36
CA ALA A 215 9.15 3.89 -20.15
C ALA A 215 9.28 5.29 -19.54
N ILE A 216 8.16 5.89 -19.11
CA ILE A 216 8.14 7.18 -18.41
C ILE A 216 8.88 7.10 -17.07
N ALA A 217 8.69 6.03 -16.31
CA ALA A 217 9.40 5.82 -15.05
C ALA A 217 10.92 5.73 -15.27
N LEU A 218 11.38 4.96 -16.25
CA LEU A 218 12.80 4.85 -16.62
C LEU A 218 13.40 6.18 -17.08
N ALA A 219 12.67 6.94 -17.91
CA ALA A 219 13.07 8.26 -18.33
C ALA A 219 13.23 9.20 -17.13
N THR A 220 12.26 9.19 -16.21
CA THR A 220 12.28 9.99 -14.97
C THR A 220 13.46 9.63 -14.07
N VAL A 221 13.75 8.33 -13.89
CA VAL A 221 14.93 7.85 -13.15
C VAL A 221 16.21 8.38 -13.79
N THR A 222 16.32 8.28 -15.12
CA THR A 222 17.50 8.74 -15.88
C THR A 222 17.70 10.25 -15.74
N LEU A 223 16.64 11.04 -15.85
CA LEU A 223 16.66 12.49 -15.66
C LEU A 223 17.15 12.85 -14.24
N ASN A 224 16.63 12.19 -13.21
CA ASN A 224 17.05 12.41 -11.82
C ASN A 224 18.54 12.07 -11.61
N VAL A 225 19.06 11.01 -12.24
CA VAL A 225 20.48 10.65 -12.17
C VAL A 225 21.36 11.70 -12.85
N ARG A 226 20.96 12.18 -14.05
CA ARG A 226 21.68 13.21 -14.80
C ARG A 226 21.75 14.54 -14.04
N GLN A 227 20.61 15.01 -13.51
CA GLN A 227 20.55 16.25 -12.72
C GLN A 227 21.44 16.20 -11.47
N ARG A 228 21.49 15.05 -10.79
CA ARG A 228 22.39 14.87 -9.63
C ARG A 228 23.86 14.93 -10.02
N ARG A 229 24.26 14.31 -11.14
CA ARG A 229 25.63 14.38 -11.64
C ARG A 229 26.02 15.82 -11.99
N ALA A 230 25.16 16.53 -12.70
CA ALA A 230 25.39 17.94 -13.03
C ALA A 230 25.60 18.81 -11.79
N ARG A 231 24.77 18.66 -10.75
CA ARG A 231 24.92 19.39 -9.48
C ARG A 231 26.21 19.08 -8.72
N ARG A 232 26.73 17.85 -8.81
CA ARG A 232 28.00 17.46 -8.17
C ARG A 232 29.24 17.99 -8.90
N LEU A 233 29.12 18.29 -10.19
CA LEU A 233 30.22 18.83 -10.99
C LEU A 233 30.27 20.36 -10.95
N ALA A 234 29.17 21.00 -10.53
CA ALA A 234 29.03 22.44 -10.47
C ALA A 234 29.33 23.06 -9.08
N GLY A 235 29.64 22.23 -8.08
CA GLY A 235 30.02 22.66 -6.73
C GLY A 235 31.29 21.95 -6.29
#